data_AF-A0A561SQH0-F1
#
_entry.id   AF-A0A561SQH0-F1
#
_cell.length_a   1.000
_cell.length_b   1.000
_cell.length_c   1.000
_cell.angle_alpha   90.00
_cell.angle_beta   90.00
_cell.angle_gamma   90.00
#
_symmetry.space_group_name_H-M   'P 1'
#
loop_
_entity.id
_entity.type
_entity.pdbx_description
1 polymer ?
#
loop_
_entity_poly.entity_id
_entity_poly.type
_entity_poly.pdbx_seq_one_letter_code
_entity_poly.pdbx_strand_id
1 'polypeptide(L)'
;MPTAQGPAGPRRRLGAELRQLRRRAELQLVEVARELDCSASKISRLENGKGIPRMPDVVALMELYDVTDEERRERLAQLVHESREQGWWERYTDGVQAERFVMNAPARYTALETEAVRVRSFEVAWVHGLLQAPEYTRAVLEALLSERTGGEVDRLVELRLRRQEALTKRTPPLELEVVLDESVLSRVVGSPRVMATQLRYLRERSELPNVTVRVLPFSVGLHRAHAGPFQILEFPDTVGGDVVFIEGPAGDTYENQSDVDLYKDVLADVADRALDPDASREIVHRYELQHAPPGGRPR
;
A
#
# COMPACT_ATOMS: atom_id res chain seq x y z
N MET A 1 -16.86 3.55 -15.79
CA MET A 1 -16.67 2.40 -14.89
C MET A 1 -16.59 2.95 -13.48
N PRO A 2 -17.29 2.39 -12.48
CA PRO A 2 -17.12 2.85 -11.10
C PRO A 2 -15.66 2.60 -10.73
N THR A 3 -14.95 3.65 -10.31
CA THR A 3 -13.67 3.51 -9.61
C THR A 3 -13.90 2.51 -8.48
N ALA A 4 -13.13 1.43 -8.43
CA ALA A 4 -13.18 0.51 -7.30
C ALA A 4 -12.75 1.30 -6.05
N GLN A 5 -13.71 1.91 -5.36
CA GLN A 5 -13.49 2.63 -4.12
C GLN A 5 -13.64 1.64 -2.98
N GLY A 6 -12.74 1.72 -2.03
CA GLY A 6 -12.70 0.89 -0.85
C GLY A 6 -13.10 1.69 0.38
N PRO A 7 -13.66 1.07 1.44
CA PRO A 7 -14.10 1.79 2.65
C PRO A 7 -13.03 2.66 3.34
N ALA A 8 -11.73 2.44 3.09
CA ALA A 8 -10.67 3.24 3.72
C ALA A 8 -10.64 4.70 3.26
N GLY A 9 -10.95 4.97 1.99
CA GLY A 9 -10.95 6.33 1.42
C GLY A 9 -12.01 7.21 2.05
N PRO A 10 -13.29 6.79 2.04
CA PRO A 10 -14.36 7.49 2.74
C PRO A 10 -14.06 7.71 4.23
N ARG A 11 -13.48 6.71 4.93
CA ARG A 11 -13.09 6.88 6.36
C ARG A 11 -12.07 7.99 6.55
N ARG A 12 -11.08 8.07 5.66
CA ARG A 12 -10.04 9.09 5.74
C ARG A 12 -10.54 10.48 5.34
N ARG A 13 -11.34 10.58 4.27
CA ARG A 13 -12.04 11.82 3.89
C ARG A 13 -12.88 12.35 5.05
N LEU A 14 -13.71 11.47 5.64
CA LEU A 14 -14.52 11.78 6.80
C LEU A 14 -13.66 12.24 7.98
N GLY A 15 -12.60 11.50 8.31
CA GLY A 15 -11.69 11.85 9.40
C GLY A 15 -11.00 13.21 9.20
N ALA A 16 -10.55 13.49 7.98
CA ALA A 16 -9.92 14.76 7.62
C ALA A 16 -10.89 15.93 7.73
N GLU A 17 -12.12 15.79 7.22
CA GLU A 17 -13.19 16.78 7.36
C GLU A 17 -13.55 17.03 8.83
N LEU A 18 -13.76 15.97 9.62
CA LEU A 18 -14.07 16.10 11.05
C LEU A 18 -12.94 16.77 11.83
N ARG A 19 -11.68 16.46 11.51
CA ARG A 19 -10.52 17.14 12.11
C ARG A 19 -10.48 18.61 11.74
N GLN A 20 -10.77 18.96 10.48
CA GLN A 20 -10.81 20.35 10.04
C GLN A 20 -11.92 21.13 10.76
N LEU A 21 -13.11 20.53 10.89
CA LEU A 21 -14.24 21.10 11.62
C LEU A 21 -13.89 21.33 13.09
N ARG A 22 -13.30 20.32 13.76
CA ARG A 22 -12.85 20.48 15.15
C ARG A 22 -11.88 21.63 15.33
N ARG A 23 -10.89 21.75 14.44
CA ARG A 23 -9.90 22.84 14.48
C ARG A 23 -10.55 24.21 14.27
N ARG A 24 -11.56 24.32 13.40
CA ARG A 24 -12.33 25.56 13.19
C ARG A 24 -13.20 25.92 14.39
N ALA A 25 -13.72 24.91 15.08
CA ALA A 25 -14.42 25.10 16.36
C ALA A 25 -13.45 25.35 17.54
N GLU A 26 -12.14 25.38 17.30
CA GLU A 26 -11.08 25.58 18.30
C GLU A 26 -11.08 24.57 19.46
N LEU A 27 -11.67 23.39 19.26
CA LEU A 27 -11.79 22.35 20.28
C LEU A 27 -10.60 21.40 20.29
N GLN A 28 -10.13 21.04 21.48
CA GLN A 28 -9.17 19.97 21.71
C GLN A 28 -9.86 18.60 21.71
N LEU A 29 -9.11 17.55 21.37
CA LEU A 29 -9.63 16.17 21.35
C LEU A 29 -10.25 15.74 22.70
N VAL A 30 -9.66 16.18 23.81
CA VAL A 30 -10.13 15.86 25.17
C VAL A 30 -11.45 16.55 25.50
N GLU A 31 -11.70 17.74 24.96
CA GLU A 31 -12.94 18.49 25.15
C GLU A 31 -14.07 17.80 24.37
N VAL A 32 -13.84 17.49 23.10
CA VAL A 32 -14.79 16.73 22.27
C VAL A 32 -15.15 15.38 22.90
N ALA A 33 -14.13 14.67 23.40
CA ALA A 33 -14.33 13.38 24.06
C ALA A 33 -15.22 13.50 25.31
N ARG A 34 -15.05 14.57 26.09
CA ARG A 34 -15.86 14.86 27.28
C ARG A 34 -17.31 15.18 26.91
N GLU A 35 -17.51 16.06 25.93
CA GLU A 35 -18.87 16.47 25.50
C GLU A 35 -19.67 15.29 24.90
N LEU A 36 -18.99 14.34 24.25
CA LEU A 36 -19.62 13.16 23.65
C LEU A 36 -19.56 11.89 24.52
N ASP A 37 -19.20 12.02 25.80
CA ASP A 37 -19.06 10.92 26.77
C ASP A 37 -18.30 9.70 26.19
N CYS A 38 -17.11 9.96 25.64
CA CYS A 38 -16.29 8.91 25.04
C CYS A 38 -14.79 9.13 25.26
N SER A 39 -13.95 8.20 24.79
CA SER A 39 -12.50 8.35 24.93
C SER A 39 -11.91 9.26 23.85
N ALA A 40 -10.91 10.08 24.21
CA ALA A 40 -10.11 10.83 23.23
C ALA A 40 -9.49 9.93 22.15
N SER A 41 -9.16 8.68 22.51
CA SER A 41 -8.69 7.65 21.58
C SER A 41 -9.76 7.21 20.55
N LYS A 42 -11.06 7.29 20.87
CA LYS A 42 -12.14 7.05 19.90
C LYS A 42 -12.19 8.18 18.87
N ILE A 43 -12.20 9.44 19.32
CA ILE A 43 -12.23 10.62 18.44
C ILE A 43 -10.96 10.67 17.57
N SER A 44 -9.79 10.45 18.16
CA SER A 44 -8.52 10.38 17.42
C SER A 44 -8.53 9.30 16.35
N ARG A 45 -9.03 8.10 16.63
CA ARG A 45 -9.13 7.03 15.61
C ARG A 45 -10.09 7.40 14.48
N LEU A 46 -11.20 8.06 14.80
CA LEU A 46 -12.15 8.55 13.80
C LEU A 46 -11.52 9.62 12.89
N GLU A 47 -10.88 10.63 13.47
CA GLU A 47 -10.20 11.70 12.73
C GLU A 47 -9.02 11.22 11.88
N ASN A 48 -8.37 10.13 12.28
CA ASN A 48 -7.29 9.52 11.51
C ASN A 48 -7.78 8.44 10.51
N GLY A 49 -9.10 8.27 10.33
CA GLY A 49 -9.67 7.26 9.43
C GLY A 49 -9.37 5.80 9.85
N LYS A 50 -8.90 5.58 11.08
CA LYS A 50 -8.54 4.27 11.63
C LYS A 50 -9.75 3.55 12.27
N GLY A 51 -10.81 4.29 12.61
CA GLY A 51 -12.06 3.75 13.16
C GLY A 51 -13.14 3.50 12.10
N ILE A 52 -14.04 2.56 12.37
CA ILE A 52 -15.29 2.42 11.60
C ILE A 52 -16.27 3.47 12.13
N PRO A 53 -16.68 4.47 11.32
CA PRO A 53 -17.59 5.51 11.78
C PRO A 53 -19.00 4.92 12.00
N ARG A 54 -19.69 5.50 12.97
CA ARG A 54 -21.11 5.25 13.22
C ARG A 54 -21.86 6.54 12.96
N MET A 55 -23.00 6.45 12.29
CA MET A 55 -23.81 7.63 12.00
C MET A 55 -24.13 8.46 13.25
N PRO A 56 -24.53 7.86 14.39
CA PRO A 56 -24.79 8.65 15.60
C PRO A 56 -23.58 9.44 16.09
N ASP A 57 -22.38 8.85 16.03
CA ASP A 57 -21.14 9.54 16.45
C ASP A 57 -20.86 10.75 15.55
N VAL A 58 -21.07 10.60 14.23
CA VAL A 58 -20.80 11.67 13.26
C VAL A 58 -21.85 12.78 13.34
N VAL A 59 -23.12 12.44 13.59
CA VAL A 59 -24.18 13.44 13.83
C VAL A 59 -23.87 14.27 15.07
N ALA A 60 -23.51 13.63 16.18
CA ALA A 60 -23.12 14.33 17.41
C ALA A 60 -21.93 15.26 17.19
N LEU A 61 -20.94 14.85 16.39
CA LEU A 61 -19.80 15.70 16.03
C LEU A 61 -20.20 16.88 15.14
N MET A 62 -21.11 16.67 14.17
CA MET A 62 -21.62 17.77 13.35
C MET A 62 -22.37 18.81 14.17
N GLU A 63 -23.12 18.38 15.19
CA GLU A 63 -23.80 19.27 16.14
C GLU A 63 -22.80 20.02 17.01
N LEU A 64 -21.82 19.31 17.60
CA LEU A 64 -20.81 19.93 18.45
C LEU A 64 -19.92 20.94 17.70
N TYR A 65 -19.67 20.71 16.42
CA TYR A 65 -18.86 21.60 15.57
C TYR A 65 -19.68 22.68 14.85
N ASP A 66 -20.97 22.81 15.20
CA ASP A 66 -21.90 23.80 14.63
C ASP A 66 -21.99 23.76 13.09
N VAL A 67 -22.04 22.55 12.52
CA VAL A 67 -22.19 22.35 11.08
C VAL A 67 -23.65 22.58 10.68
N THR A 68 -23.96 23.78 10.20
CA THR A 68 -25.32 24.18 9.79
C THR A 68 -25.61 24.03 8.29
N ASP A 69 -24.57 23.88 7.47
CA ASP A 69 -24.69 23.68 6.01
C ASP A 69 -25.21 22.28 5.67
N GLU A 70 -26.43 22.20 5.13
CA GLU A 70 -27.10 20.93 4.86
C GLU A 70 -26.35 20.08 3.83
N GLU A 71 -25.82 20.71 2.77
CA GLU A 71 -25.05 20.01 1.74
C GLU A 71 -23.81 19.33 2.36
N ARG A 72 -23.12 19.99 3.30
CA ARG A 72 -22.01 19.39 4.03
C ARG A 72 -22.44 18.27 4.97
N ARG A 73 -23.58 18.41 5.65
CA ARG A 73 -24.12 17.33 6.50
C ARG A 73 -24.45 16.09 5.68
N GLU A 74 -25.09 16.26 4.52
CA GLU A 74 -25.37 15.18 3.57
C GLU A 74 -24.08 14.51 3.08
N ARG A 75 -23.07 15.30 2.68
CA ARG A 75 -21.75 14.76 2.27
C ARG A 75 -21.08 13.93 3.37
N LEU A 76 -21.08 14.40 4.62
CA LEU A 76 -20.51 13.66 5.74
C LEU A 76 -21.29 12.36 6.02
N ALA A 77 -22.61 12.39 5.95
CA ALA A 77 -23.45 11.20 6.10
C ALA A 77 -23.20 10.17 4.99
N GLN A 78 -23.03 10.64 3.75
CA GLN A 78 -22.69 9.81 2.60
C GLN A 78 -21.33 9.12 2.81
N LEU A 79 -20.31 9.85 3.29
CA LEU A 79 -19.00 9.26 3.62
C LEU A 79 -19.10 8.17 4.71
N VAL A 80 -20.02 8.29 5.67
CA VAL A 80 -20.30 7.22 6.66
C VAL A 80 -20.88 5.98 5.99
N HIS A 81 -21.77 6.13 5.01
CA HIS A 81 -22.33 5.00 4.29
C HIS A 81 -21.25 4.29 3.46
N GLU A 82 -20.51 5.04 2.63
CA GLU A 82 -19.42 4.51 1.81
C GLU A 82 -18.30 3.85 2.65
N SER A 83 -18.01 4.40 3.83
CA SER A 83 -16.99 3.83 4.74
C SER A 83 -17.32 2.45 5.30
N ARG A 84 -18.57 2.00 5.12
CA ARG A 84 -19.11 0.73 5.63
C ARG A 84 -19.42 -0.24 4.49
N GLU A 85 -19.22 0.15 3.23
CA GLU A 85 -19.32 -0.77 2.10
C GLU A 85 -18.22 -1.83 2.14
N GLN A 86 -18.55 -3.03 1.68
CA GLN A 86 -17.59 -4.12 1.60
C GLN A 86 -16.58 -3.85 0.49
N GLY A 87 -15.30 -3.90 0.84
CA GLY A 87 -14.23 -3.80 -0.15
C GLY A 87 -14.20 -5.01 -1.08
N TRP A 88 -13.87 -4.80 -2.35
CA TRP A 88 -13.75 -5.89 -3.33
C TRP A 88 -12.74 -6.98 -2.93
N TRP A 89 -11.78 -6.64 -2.06
CA TRP A 89 -10.76 -7.54 -1.54
C TRP A 89 -11.30 -8.49 -0.46
N GLU A 90 -12.44 -8.18 0.17
CA GLU A 90 -12.95 -8.95 1.30
C GLU A 90 -13.22 -10.40 0.93
N ARG A 91 -13.69 -10.68 -0.30
CA ARG A 91 -13.86 -12.05 -0.81
C ARG A 91 -12.58 -12.89 -0.81
N TYR A 92 -11.41 -12.23 -0.82
CA TYR A 92 -10.11 -12.88 -0.83
C TYR A 92 -9.48 -12.96 0.57
N THR A 93 -9.82 -12.02 1.45
CA THR A 93 -9.23 -11.94 2.80
C THR A 93 -10.12 -12.56 3.87
N ASP A 94 -11.41 -12.78 3.58
CA ASP A 94 -12.33 -13.38 4.54
C ASP A 94 -11.95 -14.84 4.84
N GLY A 95 -11.90 -15.15 6.14
CA GLY A 95 -11.41 -16.42 6.66
C GLY A 95 -9.90 -16.65 6.51
N VAL A 96 -9.12 -15.72 5.95
CA VAL A 96 -7.65 -15.80 5.96
C VAL A 96 -7.17 -15.36 7.35
N GLN A 97 -6.62 -16.30 8.12
CA GLN A 97 -6.08 -15.96 9.44
C GLN A 97 -4.91 -14.99 9.28
N ALA A 98 -4.82 -13.94 10.08
CA ALA A 98 -3.66 -13.06 10.08
C ALA A 98 -2.45 -13.79 10.67
N GLU A 99 -1.35 -13.87 9.94
CA GLU A 99 -0.06 -14.24 10.51
C GLU A 99 0.66 -12.96 10.94
N ARG A 100 1.20 -12.98 12.17
CA ARG A 100 1.81 -11.79 12.75
C ARG A 100 3.06 -11.34 11.98
N PHE A 101 3.75 -12.28 11.34
CA PHE A 101 5.04 -12.04 10.70
C PHE A 101 4.94 -11.57 9.24
N VAL A 102 3.83 -11.89 8.55
CA VAL A 102 3.57 -11.54 7.14
C VAL A 102 2.07 -11.34 6.94
N MET A 103 1.68 -10.23 6.32
CA MET A 103 0.28 -9.88 6.05
C MET A 103 -0.60 -9.90 7.32
N ASN A 104 -0.26 -9.08 8.31
CA ASN A 104 -1.04 -8.99 9.55
C ASN A 104 -2.45 -8.41 9.28
N ALA A 105 -2.60 -7.50 8.32
CA ALA A 105 -3.89 -6.94 7.93
C ALA A 105 -4.01 -6.73 6.40
N PRO A 106 -4.13 -7.81 5.61
CA PRO A 106 -4.10 -7.74 4.15
C PRO A 106 -5.25 -6.88 3.59
N ALA A 107 -6.40 -6.91 4.27
CA ALA A 107 -7.55 -6.07 3.94
C ALA A 107 -7.24 -4.59 4.13
N ARG A 108 -6.50 -4.21 5.19
CA ARG A 108 -6.22 -2.79 5.48
C ARG A 108 -5.26 -2.19 4.47
N TYR A 109 -4.15 -2.88 4.19
CA TYR A 109 -3.21 -2.42 3.17
C TYR A 109 -3.92 -2.31 1.82
N THR A 110 -4.67 -3.34 1.41
CA THR A 110 -5.37 -3.34 0.10
C THR A 110 -6.41 -2.23 0.00
N ALA A 111 -7.09 -1.92 1.11
CA ALA A 111 -8.03 -0.80 1.17
C ALA A 111 -7.35 0.55 0.94
N LEU A 112 -6.16 0.75 1.53
CA LEU A 112 -5.39 1.97 1.36
C LEU A 112 -4.78 2.06 -0.05
N GLU A 113 -4.22 0.98 -0.57
CA GLU A 113 -3.69 0.92 -1.94
C GLU A 113 -4.77 1.22 -2.99
N THR A 114 -5.99 0.71 -2.77
CA THR A 114 -7.13 0.94 -3.66
C THR A 114 -7.44 2.44 -3.81
N GLU A 115 -7.22 3.24 -2.75
CA GLU A 115 -7.53 4.67 -2.70
C GLU A 115 -6.32 5.57 -3.02
N ALA A 116 -5.10 5.02 -2.95
CA ALA A 116 -3.89 5.76 -3.27
C ALA A 116 -3.90 6.20 -4.75
N VAL A 117 -3.39 7.38 -5.05
CA VAL A 117 -3.12 7.83 -6.44
C VAL A 117 -1.71 7.49 -6.88
N ARG A 118 -0.78 7.38 -5.93
CA ARG A 118 0.60 6.97 -6.16
C ARG A 118 1.07 6.04 -5.05
N VAL A 119 1.85 5.02 -5.40
CA VAL A 119 2.59 4.17 -4.48
C VAL A 119 4.07 4.34 -4.80
N ARG A 120 4.88 4.65 -3.79
CA ARG A 120 6.34 4.70 -3.93
C ARG A 120 6.99 3.77 -2.91
N SER A 121 7.96 2.97 -3.31
CA SER A 121 8.54 1.97 -2.42
C SER A 121 10.05 1.78 -2.57
N PHE A 122 10.68 1.38 -1.47
CA PHE A 122 12.02 0.82 -1.46
C PHE A 122 11.92 -0.66 -1.08
N GLU A 123 12.46 -1.54 -1.91
CA GLU A 123 12.41 -2.99 -1.72
C GLU A 123 13.81 -3.58 -1.66
N VAL A 124 14.06 -4.44 -0.67
CA VAL A 124 15.39 -5.05 -0.43
C VAL A 124 15.36 -6.58 -0.35
N ALA A 125 14.17 -7.19 -0.28
CA ALA A 125 14.04 -8.64 -0.09
C ALA A 125 13.43 -9.36 -1.31
N TRP A 126 12.45 -8.74 -1.97
CA TRP A 126 11.73 -9.29 -3.11
C TRP A 126 11.15 -8.18 -3.99
N VAL A 127 10.75 -8.52 -5.21
CA VAL A 127 10.07 -7.57 -6.11
C VAL A 127 8.74 -7.11 -5.51
N HIS A 128 8.41 -5.82 -5.63
CA HIS A 128 7.13 -5.25 -5.17
C HIS A 128 5.91 -6.03 -5.67
N GLY A 129 4.91 -6.26 -4.83
CA GLY A 129 3.76 -7.15 -5.13
C GLY A 129 2.95 -6.80 -6.38
N LEU A 130 2.93 -5.51 -6.77
CA LEU A 130 2.27 -5.06 -8.01
C LEU A 130 3.06 -5.37 -9.29
N LEU A 131 4.30 -5.84 -9.16
CA LEU A 131 5.21 -6.18 -10.25
C LEU A 131 5.60 -7.67 -10.22
N GLN A 132 4.95 -8.50 -9.41
CA GLN A 132 5.23 -9.94 -9.31
C GLN A 132 4.47 -10.75 -10.37
N ALA A 133 5.15 -11.68 -11.02
CA ALA A 133 4.56 -12.73 -11.85
C ALA A 133 3.81 -13.76 -10.98
N PRO A 134 2.82 -14.49 -11.52
CA PRO A 134 2.02 -15.44 -10.76
C PRO A 134 2.85 -16.50 -10.02
N GLU A 135 3.82 -17.12 -10.69
CA GLU A 135 4.66 -18.19 -10.13
C GLU A 135 5.61 -17.66 -9.05
N TYR A 136 6.13 -16.44 -9.23
CA TYR A 136 6.94 -15.77 -8.23
C TYR A 136 6.11 -15.41 -7.00
N THR A 137 4.90 -14.87 -7.22
CA THR A 137 3.96 -14.53 -6.15
C THR A 137 3.65 -15.76 -5.29
N ARG A 138 3.34 -16.89 -5.94
CA ARG A 138 3.11 -18.16 -5.25
C ARG A 138 4.32 -18.58 -4.42
N ALA A 139 5.51 -18.56 -5.02
CA ALA A 139 6.74 -18.96 -4.33
C ALA A 139 7.05 -18.07 -3.11
N VAL A 140 6.80 -16.75 -3.18
CA VAL A 140 6.91 -15.85 -2.02
C VAL A 140 5.90 -16.24 -0.94
N LEU A 141 4.63 -16.42 -1.31
CA LEU A 141 3.57 -16.74 -0.35
C LEU A 141 3.79 -18.09 0.33
N GLU A 142 4.18 -19.13 -0.40
CA GLU A 142 4.49 -20.46 0.15
C GLU A 142 5.70 -20.43 1.10
N ALA A 143 6.71 -19.61 0.78
CA ALA A 143 7.89 -19.46 1.63
C ALA A 143 7.61 -18.68 2.92
N LEU A 144 6.72 -17.68 2.86
CA LEU A 144 6.39 -16.81 3.97
C LEU A 144 5.26 -17.33 4.85
N LEU A 145 4.35 -18.13 4.29
CA LEU A 145 3.14 -18.63 4.96
C LEU A 145 3.15 -20.16 4.99
N SER A 146 4.19 -20.74 5.61
CA SER A 146 4.47 -22.18 5.56
C SER A 146 3.38 -23.08 6.16
N GLU A 147 2.48 -22.53 6.98
CA GLU A 147 1.39 -23.27 7.62
C GLU A 147 0.08 -23.24 6.81
N ARG A 148 0.05 -22.56 5.64
CA ARG A 148 -1.15 -22.42 4.82
C ARG A 148 -1.45 -23.61 3.96
N THR A 149 -2.75 -23.81 3.72
CA THR A 149 -3.23 -24.74 2.70
C THR A 149 -3.02 -24.17 1.29
N GLY A 150 -2.87 -25.04 0.29
CA GLY A 150 -2.73 -24.60 -1.11
C GLY A 150 -3.88 -23.72 -1.60
N GLY A 151 -5.11 -23.96 -1.14
CA GLY A 151 -6.27 -23.14 -1.48
C GLY A 151 -6.26 -21.73 -0.88
N GLU A 152 -5.61 -21.51 0.26
CA GLU A 152 -5.38 -20.15 0.80
C GLU A 152 -4.34 -19.40 -0.03
N VAL A 153 -3.24 -20.07 -0.40
CA VAL A 153 -2.21 -19.50 -1.27
C VAL A 153 -2.82 -19.09 -2.61
N ASP A 154 -3.66 -19.93 -3.22
CA ASP A 154 -4.34 -19.63 -4.49
C ASP A 154 -5.17 -18.35 -4.41
N ARG A 155 -5.96 -18.17 -3.35
CA ARG A 155 -6.75 -16.95 -3.12
C ARG A 155 -5.88 -15.71 -2.96
N LEU A 156 -4.73 -15.82 -2.29
CA LEU A 156 -3.81 -14.71 -2.09
C LEU A 156 -3.04 -14.35 -3.38
N VAL A 157 -2.71 -15.33 -4.22
CA VAL A 157 -2.19 -15.10 -5.57
C VAL A 157 -3.24 -14.36 -6.39
N GLU A 158 -4.51 -14.79 -6.37
CA GLU A 158 -5.59 -14.12 -7.09
C GLU A 158 -5.79 -12.68 -6.62
N LEU A 159 -5.77 -12.44 -5.29
CA LEU A 159 -5.81 -11.11 -4.71
C LEU A 159 -4.69 -10.23 -5.27
N ARG A 160 -3.45 -10.75 -5.30
CA ARG A 160 -2.29 -10.00 -5.82
C ARG A 160 -2.45 -9.66 -7.30
N LEU A 161 -2.89 -10.60 -8.13
CA LEU A 161 -3.15 -10.34 -9.55
C LEU A 161 -4.28 -9.33 -9.75
N ARG A 162 -5.33 -9.39 -8.93
CA ARG A 162 -6.43 -8.42 -8.98
C ARG A 162 -5.99 -7.01 -8.60
N ARG A 163 -5.06 -6.86 -7.63
CA ARG A 163 -4.45 -5.58 -7.25
C ARG A 163 -3.65 -4.97 -8.41
N GLN A 164 -2.93 -5.78 -9.17
CA GLN A 164 -2.12 -5.32 -10.32
C GLN A 164 -2.95 -4.66 -11.43
N GLU A 165 -4.25 -4.94 -11.50
CA GLU A 165 -5.14 -4.25 -12.43
C GLU A 165 -5.23 -2.74 -12.18
N ALA A 166 -4.86 -2.25 -11.00
CA ALA A 166 -4.78 -0.82 -10.70
C ALA A 166 -3.79 -0.08 -11.63
N LEU A 167 -2.76 -0.78 -12.14
CA LEU A 167 -1.76 -0.20 -13.04
C LEU A 167 -2.27 -0.03 -14.48
N THR A 168 -3.34 -0.71 -14.89
CA THR A 168 -3.77 -0.73 -16.31
C THR A 168 -5.27 -0.53 -16.54
N LYS A 169 -6.13 -0.95 -15.61
CA LYS A 169 -7.60 -0.92 -15.77
C LYS A 169 -8.27 0.26 -15.04
N ARG A 170 -7.56 0.92 -14.12
CA ARG A 170 -8.08 2.07 -13.36
C ARG A 170 -7.94 3.36 -14.19
N THR A 171 -8.83 4.32 -13.95
CA THR A 171 -8.75 5.66 -14.56
C THR A 171 -8.83 6.75 -13.49
N PRO A 172 -7.79 7.59 -13.32
CA PRO A 172 -6.45 7.40 -13.88
C PRO A 172 -5.77 6.14 -13.31
N PRO A 173 -4.82 5.52 -14.04
CA PRO A 173 -4.03 4.41 -13.51
C PRO A 173 -3.29 4.80 -12.23
N LEU A 174 -3.05 3.84 -11.34
CA LEU A 174 -2.20 4.04 -10.18
C LEU A 174 -0.77 4.35 -10.64
N GLU A 175 -0.18 5.42 -10.15
CA GLU A 175 1.24 5.68 -10.35
C GLU A 175 2.09 4.83 -9.40
N LEU A 176 3.09 4.13 -9.91
CA LEU A 176 3.95 3.26 -9.13
C LEU A 176 5.42 3.60 -9.36
N GLU A 177 6.15 3.89 -8.27
CA GLU A 177 7.60 4.09 -8.31
C GLU A 177 8.27 3.10 -7.35
N VAL A 178 9.20 2.32 -7.86
CA VAL A 178 9.89 1.30 -7.06
C VAL A 178 11.39 1.46 -7.20
N VAL A 179 12.09 1.62 -6.09
CA VAL A 179 13.54 1.49 -6.00
C VAL A 179 13.85 0.10 -5.44
N LEU A 180 14.45 -0.76 -6.27
CA LEU A 180 14.89 -2.09 -5.90
C LEU A 180 16.37 -2.04 -5.51
N ASP A 181 16.71 -2.56 -4.34
CA ASP A 181 18.10 -2.92 -4.06
C ASP A 181 18.55 -4.03 -5.02
N GLU A 182 19.78 -3.94 -5.56
CA GLU A 182 20.30 -4.94 -6.51
C GLU A 182 20.24 -6.37 -5.97
N SER A 183 20.28 -6.57 -4.65
CA SER A 183 20.12 -7.89 -4.03
C SER A 183 18.79 -8.58 -4.35
N VAL A 184 17.72 -7.82 -4.63
CA VAL A 184 16.42 -8.35 -5.06
C VAL A 184 16.55 -9.10 -6.39
N LEU A 185 17.45 -8.66 -7.27
CA LEU A 185 17.67 -9.28 -8.58
C LEU A 185 18.51 -10.55 -8.47
N SER A 186 19.32 -10.67 -7.41
CA SER A 186 20.25 -11.78 -7.21
C SER A 186 19.65 -12.94 -6.42
N ARG A 187 18.75 -12.68 -5.46
CA ARG A 187 18.19 -13.72 -4.60
C ARG A 187 17.17 -14.57 -5.35
N VAL A 188 17.42 -15.88 -5.44
CA VAL A 188 16.48 -16.80 -6.09
C VAL A 188 15.23 -16.97 -5.23
N VAL A 189 14.07 -16.74 -5.84
CA VAL A 189 12.75 -17.03 -5.25
C VAL A 189 12.09 -18.15 -6.06
N GLY A 190 11.64 -19.19 -5.36
CA GLY A 190 11.16 -20.43 -5.98
C GLY A 190 12.29 -21.21 -6.64
N SER A 191 12.58 -20.90 -7.90
CA SER A 191 13.66 -21.55 -8.67
C SER A 191 14.31 -20.56 -9.63
N PRO A 192 15.51 -20.86 -10.19
CA PRO A 192 16.15 -19.99 -11.19
C PRO A 192 15.24 -19.70 -12.39
N ARG A 193 14.45 -20.69 -12.82
CA ARG A 193 13.44 -20.49 -13.88
C ARG A 193 12.35 -19.51 -13.48
N VAL A 194 11.81 -19.62 -12.27
CA VAL A 194 10.78 -18.68 -11.75
C VAL A 194 11.37 -17.28 -11.63
N MET A 195 12.60 -17.16 -11.15
CA MET A 195 13.30 -15.88 -11.04
C MET A 195 13.53 -15.24 -12.41
N ALA A 196 13.99 -15.99 -13.41
CA ALA A 196 14.15 -15.48 -14.78
C ALA A 196 12.80 -15.00 -15.36
N THR A 197 11.72 -15.77 -15.17
CA THR A 197 10.37 -15.36 -15.59
C THR A 197 9.95 -14.07 -14.89
N GLN A 198 10.20 -13.95 -13.58
CA GLN A 198 9.91 -12.73 -12.81
C GLN A 198 10.67 -11.51 -13.35
N LEU A 199 11.95 -11.63 -13.64
CA LEU A 199 12.75 -10.50 -14.11
C LEU A 199 12.34 -10.04 -15.52
N ARG A 200 11.95 -10.98 -16.39
CA ARG A 200 11.32 -10.63 -17.68
C ARG A 200 10.02 -9.87 -17.48
N TYR A 201 9.14 -10.39 -16.62
CA TYR A 201 7.87 -9.75 -16.30
C TYR A 201 8.07 -8.34 -15.71
N LEU A 202 9.06 -8.16 -14.83
CA LEU A 202 9.42 -6.86 -14.26
C LEU A 202 9.82 -5.85 -15.35
N ARG A 203 10.62 -6.27 -16.35
CA ARG A 203 11.01 -5.42 -17.48
C ARG A 203 9.80 -4.99 -18.29
N GLU A 204 8.95 -5.94 -18.68
CA GLU A 204 7.71 -5.66 -19.43
C GLU A 204 6.80 -4.68 -18.67
N ARG A 205 6.64 -4.85 -17.36
CA ARG A 205 5.82 -3.94 -16.54
C ARG A 205 6.44 -2.56 -16.35
N SER A 206 7.78 -2.46 -16.36
CA SER A 206 8.50 -1.18 -16.26
C SER A 206 8.36 -0.29 -17.50
N GLU A 207 7.78 -0.79 -18.58
CA GLU A 207 7.48 -0.02 -19.80
C GLU A 207 6.13 0.70 -19.73
N LEU A 208 5.30 0.42 -18.72
CA LEU A 208 4.05 1.15 -18.52
C LEU A 208 4.33 2.63 -18.18
N PRO A 209 3.57 3.58 -18.74
CA PRO A 209 3.85 5.02 -18.59
C PRO A 209 3.68 5.53 -17.16
N ASN A 210 2.93 4.80 -16.32
CA ASN A 210 2.68 5.09 -14.91
C ASN A 210 3.54 4.26 -13.96
N VAL A 211 4.55 3.53 -14.46
CA VAL A 211 5.44 2.66 -13.65
C VAL A 211 6.89 3.09 -13.84
N THR A 212 7.55 3.43 -12.74
CA THR A 212 8.99 3.70 -12.69
C THR A 212 9.67 2.62 -11.85
N VAL A 213 10.65 1.92 -12.43
CA VAL A 213 11.50 0.98 -11.69
C VAL A 213 12.94 1.46 -11.78
N ARG A 214 13.57 1.67 -10.63
CA ARG A 214 14.99 1.97 -10.50
C ARG A 214 15.70 0.88 -9.71
N VAL A 215 16.95 0.60 -10.04
CA VAL A 215 17.81 -0.34 -9.30
C VAL A 215 18.89 0.45 -8.58
N LEU A 216 18.98 0.29 -7.26
CA LEU A 216 20.06 0.81 -6.43
C LEU A 216 21.23 -0.18 -6.48
N PRO A 217 22.33 0.12 -7.20
CA PRO A 217 23.39 -0.85 -7.41
C PRO A 217 24.28 -0.99 -6.17
N PHE A 218 24.92 -2.15 -5.99
CA PHE A 218 25.81 -2.42 -4.86
C PHE A 218 26.97 -1.44 -4.72
N SER A 219 27.40 -0.81 -5.84
CA SER A 219 28.45 0.21 -5.86
C SER A 219 28.11 1.46 -5.04
N VAL A 220 26.83 1.67 -4.71
CA VAL A 220 26.36 2.78 -3.88
C VAL A 220 26.80 2.63 -2.42
N GLY A 221 27.00 1.40 -1.93
CA GLY A 221 27.32 1.12 -0.54
C GLY A 221 26.19 1.48 0.43
N LEU A 222 26.54 1.84 1.66
CA LEU A 222 25.56 2.21 2.70
C LEU A 222 24.72 3.43 2.27
N HIS A 223 23.42 3.36 2.53
CA HIS A 223 22.45 4.37 2.11
C HIS A 223 21.39 4.64 3.19
N ARG A 224 20.59 5.71 3.04
CA ARG A 224 19.66 6.15 4.08
C ARG A 224 18.55 5.14 4.37
N ALA A 225 18.08 4.41 3.36
CA ALA A 225 17.06 3.34 3.51
C ALA A 225 17.58 2.01 4.14
N HIS A 226 18.75 2.01 4.80
CA HIS A 226 19.36 0.82 5.43
C HIS A 226 18.48 0.08 6.46
N ALA A 227 17.47 0.74 7.02
CA ALA A 227 16.61 0.15 8.04
C ALA A 227 15.67 -0.94 7.51
N GLY A 228 15.45 -1.00 6.20
CA GLY A 228 14.61 -2.02 5.56
C GLY A 228 13.65 -1.45 4.52
N PRO A 229 12.78 -2.30 3.96
CA PRO A 229 11.81 -1.90 2.95
C PRO A 229 10.66 -1.09 3.57
N PHE A 230 10.09 -0.20 2.78
CA PHE A 230 8.92 0.57 3.15
C PHE A 230 8.15 1.03 1.90
N GLN A 231 6.88 1.39 2.10
CA GLN A 231 6.01 1.87 1.03
C GLN A 231 5.31 3.15 1.47
N ILE A 232 5.21 4.12 0.58
CA ILE A 232 4.51 5.38 0.75
C ILE A 232 3.27 5.32 -0.14
N LEU A 233 2.11 5.31 0.51
CA LEU A 233 0.80 5.42 -0.12
C LEU A 233 0.43 6.90 -0.15
N GLU A 234 0.35 7.47 -1.36
CA GLU A 234 -0.02 8.87 -1.55
C GLU A 234 -1.47 8.97 -1.98
N PHE A 235 -2.17 9.92 -1.39
CA PHE A 235 -3.60 10.11 -1.61
C PHE A 235 -3.84 11.47 -2.27
N PRO A 236 -5.01 11.67 -2.91
CA PRO A 236 -5.41 13.00 -3.30
C PRO A 236 -5.46 13.90 -2.06
N ASP A 237 -5.14 15.19 -2.21
CA ASP A 237 -5.18 16.19 -1.11
C ASP A 237 -6.53 16.21 -0.35
N THR A 238 -7.60 15.76 -1.00
CA THR A 238 -8.95 15.67 -0.46
C THR A 238 -9.17 14.51 0.52
N VAL A 239 -8.27 13.52 0.58
CA VAL A 239 -8.43 12.24 1.32
C VAL A 239 -7.52 12.18 2.57
N GLY A 240 -7.01 13.32 3.03
CA GLY A 240 -6.06 13.42 4.13
C GLY A 240 -4.61 13.18 3.68
N GLY A 241 -3.68 13.11 4.63
CA GLY A 241 -2.24 13.04 4.32
C GLY A 241 -1.69 11.63 4.10
N ASP A 242 -0.58 11.53 3.39
CA ASP A 242 0.05 10.27 2.96
C ASP A 242 0.37 9.31 4.11
N VAL A 243 0.56 8.03 3.78
CA VAL A 243 0.80 6.97 4.77
C VAL A 243 2.01 6.17 4.40
N VAL A 244 2.92 5.98 5.36
CA VAL A 244 4.00 5.01 5.25
C VAL A 244 3.52 3.68 5.82
N PHE A 245 3.77 2.62 5.07
CA PHE A 245 3.54 1.24 5.44
C PHE A 245 4.88 0.50 5.54
N ILE A 246 5.08 -0.18 6.66
CA ILE A 246 6.26 -1.00 6.93
C ILE A 246 5.76 -2.37 7.35
N GLU A 247 6.16 -3.39 6.60
CA GLU A 247 5.91 -4.78 6.96
C GLU A 247 7.13 -5.32 7.72
N GLY A 248 6.89 -5.99 8.84
CA GLY A 248 7.96 -6.54 9.66
C GLY A 248 7.52 -7.74 10.49
N PRO A 249 8.47 -8.43 11.13
CA PRO A 249 8.19 -9.68 11.87
C PRO A 249 7.19 -9.50 13.02
N ALA A 250 7.05 -8.30 13.57
CA ALA A 250 6.09 -8.03 14.64
C ALA A 250 4.68 -7.64 14.12
N GLY A 251 4.53 -7.53 12.80
CA GLY A 251 3.34 -7.09 12.08
C GLY A 251 3.52 -5.74 11.40
N ASP A 252 2.48 -5.35 10.66
CA ASP A 252 2.44 -4.10 9.89
C ASP A 252 2.43 -2.85 10.78
N THR A 253 3.26 -1.86 10.43
CA THR A 253 3.26 -0.52 11.05
C THR A 253 2.83 0.53 10.05
N TYR A 254 2.07 1.51 10.54
CA TYR A 254 1.59 2.65 9.76
C TYR A 254 2.00 3.94 10.46
N GLU A 255 2.90 4.69 9.85
CA GLU A 255 3.51 5.85 10.50
C GLU A 255 2.60 7.07 10.49
N ASN A 256 2.90 8.02 11.38
CA ASN A 256 2.18 9.28 11.49
C ASN A 256 2.67 10.29 10.44
N GLN A 257 1.87 11.32 10.18
CA GLN A 257 2.20 12.32 9.16
C GLN A 257 3.57 12.99 9.34
N SER A 258 4.01 13.17 10.59
CA SER A 258 5.33 13.75 10.90
C SER A 258 6.49 12.92 10.37
N ASP A 259 6.32 11.61 10.27
CA ASP A 259 7.38 10.69 9.85
C ASP A 259 7.34 10.49 8.33
N VAL A 260 6.20 10.72 7.69
CA VAL A 260 6.02 10.53 6.25
C VAL A 260 7.00 11.38 5.44
N ASP A 261 7.21 12.64 5.82
CA ASP A 261 8.15 13.52 5.11
C ASP A 261 9.59 13.01 5.20
N LEU A 262 9.99 12.46 6.35
CA LEU A 262 11.29 11.79 6.51
C LEU A 262 11.42 10.59 5.56
N TYR A 263 10.40 9.74 5.44
CA TYR A 263 10.42 8.61 4.51
C TYR A 263 10.47 9.06 3.04
N LYS A 264 9.79 10.15 2.69
CA LYS A 264 9.87 10.75 1.35
C LYS A 264 11.29 11.23 1.05
N ASP A 265 11.94 11.92 2.00
CA ASP A 265 13.32 12.38 1.87
C ASP A 265 14.32 11.22 1.76
N VAL A 266 14.10 10.15 2.53
CA VAL A 266 14.91 8.93 2.46
C VAL A 266 14.73 8.25 1.09
N LEU A 267 13.50 8.17 0.58
CA LEU A 267 13.23 7.57 -0.72
C LEU A 267 13.83 8.39 -1.86
N ALA A 268 13.77 9.72 -1.78
CA ALA A 268 14.40 10.62 -2.75
C ALA A 268 15.93 10.43 -2.78
N ASP A 269 16.60 10.35 -1.62
CA ASP A 269 18.05 10.10 -1.53
C ASP A 269 18.47 8.79 -2.23
N VAL A 270 17.72 7.70 -2.01
CA VAL A 270 18.04 6.42 -2.66
C VAL A 270 17.66 6.43 -4.14
N ALA A 271 16.58 7.12 -4.53
CA ALA A 271 16.19 7.23 -5.93
C ALA A 271 17.21 8.03 -6.76
N ASP A 272 17.78 9.10 -6.19
CA ASP A 272 18.82 9.94 -6.84
C ASP A 272 20.14 9.18 -7.03
N ARG A 273 20.40 8.18 -6.18
CA ARG A 273 21.61 7.33 -6.25
C ARG A 273 21.38 6.03 -7.02
N ALA A 274 20.13 5.73 -7.38
CA ALA A 274 19.79 4.57 -8.17
C ALA A 274 20.07 4.81 -9.66
N LEU A 275 20.16 3.72 -10.42
CA LEU A 275 20.22 3.79 -11.87
C LEU A 275 18.94 4.42 -12.43
N ASP A 276 19.06 5.14 -13.54
CA ASP A 276 17.89 5.58 -14.29
C ASP A 276 17.06 4.37 -14.79
N PRO A 277 15.81 4.58 -15.24
CA PRO A 277 14.94 3.47 -15.65
C PRO A 277 15.50 2.62 -16.80
N ASP A 278 16.24 3.19 -17.74
CA ASP A 278 16.82 2.45 -18.88
C ASP A 278 18.00 1.58 -18.44
N ALA A 279 18.93 2.15 -17.67
CA ALA A 279 20.03 1.41 -17.07
C ALA A 279 19.54 0.34 -16.09
N SER A 280 18.43 0.61 -15.38
CA SER A 280 17.75 -0.35 -14.51
C SER A 280 17.19 -1.54 -15.29
N ARG A 281 16.56 -1.31 -16.46
CA ARG A 281 16.11 -2.41 -17.33
C ARG A 281 17.26 -3.27 -17.83
N GLU A 282 18.41 -2.67 -18.14
CA GLU A 282 19.59 -3.39 -18.61
C GLU A 282 20.19 -4.29 -17.53
N ILE A 283 20.33 -3.79 -16.29
CA ILE A 283 20.81 -4.64 -15.17
C ILE A 283 19.82 -5.76 -14.85
N VAL A 284 18.51 -5.49 -14.89
CA VAL A 284 17.48 -6.52 -14.71
C VAL A 284 17.60 -7.59 -15.81
N HIS A 285 17.83 -7.21 -17.06
CA HIS A 285 18.04 -8.17 -18.15
C HIS A 285 19.29 -9.02 -17.94
N ARG A 286 20.38 -8.43 -17.45
CA ARG A 286 21.60 -9.17 -17.13
C ARG A 286 21.33 -10.25 -16.08
N TYR A 287 20.63 -9.92 -15.01
CA TYR A 287 20.23 -10.89 -13.99
C TYR A 287 19.24 -11.94 -14.54
N GLU A 288 18.31 -11.56 -15.41
CA GLU A 288 17.40 -12.49 -16.10
C GLU A 288 18.19 -13.60 -16.82
N LEU A 289 19.22 -13.21 -17.59
CA LEU A 289 20.09 -14.15 -18.32
C LEU A 289 20.93 -15.03 -17.38
N GLN A 290 21.35 -14.51 -16.23
CA GLN A 290 22.11 -15.29 -15.24
C GLN A 290 21.26 -16.37 -14.55
N HIS A 291 19.98 -16.07 -14.29
CA HIS A 291 19.04 -17.02 -13.69
C HIS A 291 18.47 -18.03 -14.69
N ALA A 292 18.51 -17.70 -15.98
CA ALA A 292 18.08 -18.62 -17.03
C ALA A 292 18.94 -19.90 -16.98
N PRO A 293 18.32 -21.10 -16.99
CA PRO A 293 19.09 -22.34 -16.98
C PRO A 293 20.02 -22.37 -18.19
N PRO A 294 21.30 -22.78 -18.02
CA PRO A 294 22.24 -22.87 -19.13
C PRO A 294 21.63 -23.78 -20.20
N GLY A 295 21.47 -23.23 -21.42
CA GLY A 295 20.72 -23.78 -22.54
C GLY A 295 20.46 -25.28 -22.48
N GLY A 296 19.23 -25.64 -22.13
CA GLY A 296 18.71 -26.96 -22.45
C GLY A 296 18.70 -27.07 -23.97
N ARG A 297 19.62 -27.85 -24.55
CA ARG A 297 19.50 -28.29 -25.94
C ARG A 297 18.09 -28.84 -26.12
N PRO A 298 17.34 -28.40 -27.16
CA PRO A 298 16.08 -29.06 -27.46
C PRO A 298 16.38 -30.55 -27.67
N ARG A 299 15.72 -31.40 -26.88
CA ARG A 299 15.61 -32.82 -27.19
C ARG A 299 14.52 -33.01 -28.22
#